data_AF-A0A4Q6G8J1-F1
#
_entry.id   AF-A0A4Q6G8J1-F1
#
_cell.length_a   1.000
_cell.length_b   1.000
_cell.length_c   1.000
_cell.angle_alpha   90.00
_cell.angle_beta   90.00
_cell.angle_gamma   90.00
#
_symmetry.space_group_name_H-M   'P 1'
#
loop_
_entity.id
_entity.type
_entity.pdbx_description
1 polymer ?
#
loop_
_entity_poly.entity_id
_entity_poly.type
_entity_poly.pdbx_seq_one_letter_code
_entity_poly.pdbx_strand_id
1 'polypeptide(L)'
;MQAAELVLRDVHLPAAPSWWPPAPGWWWILGALCLLAVVGLGRAWWNRRRRLAMQRLFDEAVAAAHTAPERIAAMSGLLRRASRRRDARADRLQGDDWLRFLDRGLETPVFLAGPGRLLAEGGFRREVDPAEYEALARIARQRFLDWMTR
;
A
#
# COMPACT_ATOMS: atom_id res chain seq x y z
N MET A 1 -92.41 24.42 1.32
CA MET A 1 -91.37 23.96 0.38
C MET A 1 -90.21 23.45 1.23
N GLN A 2 -90.10 22.14 1.42
CA GLN A 2 -89.02 21.54 2.22
C GLN A 2 -87.77 21.42 1.34
N ALA A 3 -86.70 22.10 1.75
CA ALA A 3 -85.40 21.97 1.12
C ALA A 3 -84.89 20.54 1.38
N ALA A 4 -84.60 19.80 0.29
CA ALA A 4 -83.95 18.51 0.39
C ALA A 4 -82.53 18.72 0.92
N GLU A 5 -82.28 18.25 2.13
CA GLU A 5 -80.99 18.31 2.79
C GLU A 5 -80.01 17.38 2.04
N LEU A 6 -79.06 17.98 1.32
CA LEU A 6 -78.03 17.25 0.61
C LEU A 6 -77.12 16.57 1.64
N VAL A 7 -77.28 15.25 1.80
CA VAL A 7 -76.43 14.42 2.66
C VAL A 7 -75.00 14.47 2.12
N LEU A 8 -74.18 15.29 2.75
CA LEU A 8 -72.76 15.44 2.44
C LEU A 8 -72.03 14.19 2.95
N ARG A 9 -71.57 13.33 2.02
CA ARG A 9 -70.72 12.18 2.37
C ARG A 9 -69.27 12.62 2.50
N ASP A 10 -68.64 12.20 3.59
CA ASP A 10 -67.22 12.46 3.87
C ASP A 10 -66.31 11.95 2.74
N VAL A 11 -65.37 12.81 2.33
CA VAL A 11 -64.33 12.49 1.37
C VAL A 11 -63.39 11.47 2.00
N HIS A 12 -63.39 10.25 1.47
CA HIS A 12 -62.42 9.23 1.84
C HIS A 12 -61.09 9.58 1.18
N LEU A 13 -60.09 9.95 1.97
CA LEU A 13 -58.72 10.07 1.45
C LEU A 13 -58.19 8.67 1.12
N PRO A 14 -57.63 8.46 -0.09
CA PRO A 14 -56.97 7.20 -0.39
C PRO A 14 -55.79 6.99 0.57
N ALA A 15 -55.52 5.74 0.93
CA ALA A 15 -54.34 5.38 1.70
C ALA A 15 -53.08 5.93 1.00
N ALA A 16 -52.15 6.46 1.79
CA ALA A 16 -50.92 7.04 1.26
C ALA A 16 -50.20 6.03 0.34
N PRO A 17 -49.67 6.46 -0.81
CA PRO A 17 -48.97 5.56 -1.71
C PRO A 17 -47.79 4.90 -0.99
N SER A 18 -47.66 3.59 -1.18
CA SER A 18 -46.50 2.86 -0.68
C SER A 18 -45.23 3.43 -1.30
N TRP A 19 -44.21 3.68 -0.47
CA TRP A 19 -42.87 4.10 -0.89
C TRP A 19 -42.11 3.02 -1.69
N TRP A 20 -42.80 1.96 -2.07
CA TRP A 20 -42.31 0.80 -2.80
C TRP A 20 -43.05 0.68 -4.14
N PRO A 21 -42.35 0.41 -5.26
CA PRO A 21 -40.91 0.20 -5.38
C PRO A 21 -40.11 1.51 -5.47
N PRO A 22 -38.83 1.52 -5.05
CA PRO A 22 -37.94 2.65 -5.30
C PRO A 22 -37.86 2.94 -6.80
N ALA A 23 -37.77 4.23 -7.15
CA ALA A 23 -37.64 4.65 -8.54
C ALA A 23 -36.45 3.91 -9.21
N PRO A 24 -36.59 3.46 -10.47
CA PRO A 24 -35.58 2.65 -11.15
C PRO A 24 -34.14 3.19 -11.11
N GLY A 25 -33.95 4.51 -10.96
CA GLY A 25 -32.65 5.16 -10.84
C GLY A 25 -31.81 4.73 -9.63
N TRP A 26 -32.43 4.25 -8.54
CA TRP A 26 -31.68 3.77 -7.37
C TRP A 26 -30.90 2.48 -7.65
N TRP A 27 -31.40 1.64 -8.55
CA TRP A 27 -30.70 0.42 -8.95
C TRP A 27 -29.40 0.74 -9.70
N TRP A 28 -29.37 1.82 -10.48
CA TRP A 28 -28.15 2.30 -11.13
C TRP A 28 -27.12 2.80 -10.12
N ILE A 29 -27.55 3.56 -9.11
CA ILE A 29 -26.67 4.05 -8.03
C ILE A 29 -26.11 2.87 -7.23
N LEU A 30 -26.98 1.92 -6.85
CA LEU A 30 -26.56 0.72 -6.13
C LEU A 30 -25.58 -0.11 -6.96
N GLY A 31 -25.86 -0.31 -8.25
CA GLY A 31 -24.97 -1.00 -9.18
C GLY A 31 -23.60 -0.33 -9.30
N ALA A 32 -23.57 1.00 -9.43
CA ALA A 32 -22.33 1.77 -9.46
C ALA A 32 -21.53 1.64 -8.15
N LEU A 33 -22.22 1.70 -7.01
CA LEU A 33 -21.58 1.54 -5.69
C LEU A 33 -21.00 0.13 -5.52
N CYS A 34 -21.75 -0.91 -5.89
CA CYS A 34 -21.28 -2.29 -5.89
C CYS A 34 -20.06 -2.46 -6.80
N LEU A 35 -20.08 -1.88 -8.00
CA LEU A 35 -18.96 -1.94 -8.92
C LEU A 35 -17.71 -1.27 -8.34
N LEU A 36 -17.84 -0.07 -7.78
CA LEU A 36 -16.74 0.63 -7.11
C LEU A 36 -16.19 -0.19 -5.94
N ALA A 37 -17.06 -0.82 -5.14
CA ALA A 37 -16.64 -1.70 -4.06
C ALA A 37 -15.84 -2.90 -4.60
N VAL A 38 -16.34 -3.60 -5.61
CA VAL A 38 -15.65 -4.74 -6.23
C VAL A 38 -14.29 -4.34 -6.81
N VAL A 39 -14.23 -3.23 -7.53
CA VAL A 39 -12.98 -2.71 -8.10
C VAL A 39 -12.00 -2.32 -6.98
N GLY A 40 -12.48 -1.63 -5.95
CA GLY A 40 -11.69 -1.21 -4.79
C GLY A 40 -11.12 -2.40 -4.02
N LEU A 41 -11.97 -3.39 -3.71
CA LEU A 41 -11.57 -4.62 -3.02
C LEU A 41 -10.61 -5.45 -3.87
N GLY A 42 -10.90 -5.63 -5.16
CA GLY A 42 -10.05 -6.37 -6.08
C GLY A 42 -8.66 -5.74 -6.21
N ARG A 43 -8.59 -4.42 -6.34
CA ARG A 43 -7.33 -3.67 -6.39
C ARG A 43 -6.57 -3.73 -5.07
N ALA A 44 -7.25 -3.61 -3.94
CA ALA A 44 -6.63 -3.73 -2.61
C ALA A 44 -6.06 -5.14 -2.39
N TRP A 45 -6.81 -6.17 -2.77
CA TRP A 45 -6.38 -7.56 -2.67
C TRP A 45 -5.18 -7.87 -3.57
N TRP A 46 -5.20 -7.39 -4.82
CA TRP A 46 -4.09 -7.53 -5.75
C TRP A 46 -2.81 -6.87 -5.21
N ASN A 47 -2.93 -5.64 -4.69
CA ASN A 47 -1.80 -4.93 -4.11
C ASN A 47 -1.26 -5.64 -2.86
N ARG A 48 -2.13 -6.18 -2.00
CA ARG A 48 -1.72 -7.00 -0.85
C ARG A 48 -0.97 -8.25 -1.29
N ARG A 49 -1.46 -8.97 -2.30
CA ARG A 49 -0.78 -10.16 -2.85
C ARG A 49 0.58 -9.83 -3.44
N ARG A 50 0.68 -8.77 -4.24
CA ARG A 50 1.96 -8.29 -4.77
C ARG A 50 2.94 -7.95 -3.66
N ARG A 51 2.48 -7.25 -2.62
CA ARG A 51 3.32 -6.89 -1.47
C ARG A 51 3.82 -8.12 -0.72
N LEU A 52 2.96 -9.10 -0.47
CA LEU A 52 3.35 -10.37 0.16
C LEU A 52 4.36 -11.15 -0.69
N ALA A 53 4.18 -11.19 -2.01
CA ALA A 53 5.12 -11.85 -2.91
C ALA A 53 6.51 -11.18 -2.88
N MET A 54 6.55 -9.84 -2.91
CA MET A 54 7.82 -9.10 -2.82
C MET A 54 8.46 -9.24 -1.43
N GLN A 55 7.67 -9.34 -0.37
CA GLN A 55 8.16 -9.64 0.99
C GLN A 55 8.86 -10.98 1.03
N ARG A 56 8.23 -12.03 0.51
CA ARG A 56 8.82 -13.38 0.47
C ARG A 56 10.13 -13.38 -0.32
N LEU A 57 10.17 -12.72 -1.47
CA LEU A 57 11.40 -12.61 -2.27
C LEU A 57 12.54 -11.96 -1.47
N PHE A 58 12.26 -10.87 -0.76
CA PHE A 58 13.25 -10.22 0.09
C PHE A 58 13.72 -11.17 1.20
N ASP A 59 12.79 -11.82 1.88
CA ASP A 59 13.07 -12.69 3.02
C ASP A 59 13.87 -13.93 2.61
N GLU A 60 13.51 -14.56 1.49
CA GLU A 60 14.24 -15.70 0.91
C GLU A 60 15.66 -15.31 0.50
N ALA A 61 15.83 -14.16 -0.16
CA ALA A 61 17.14 -13.69 -0.58
C ALA A 61 18.07 -13.36 0.60
N VAL A 62 17.52 -12.86 1.71
CA VAL A 62 18.28 -12.63 2.95
C VAL A 62 18.54 -13.94 3.70
N ALA A 63 17.55 -14.84 3.75
CA ALA A 63 17.70 -16.13 4.42
C ALA A 63 18.70 -17.08 3.72
N ALA A 64 18.88 -16.94 2.41
CA ALA A 64 19.87 -17.69 1.64
C ALA A 64 21.33 -17.35 2.03
N ALA A 65 21.56 -16.23 2.71
CA ALA A 65 22.88 -15.82 3.18
C ALA A 65 23.18 -16.34 4.60
N HIS A 66 24.38 -16.87 4.78
CA HIS A 66 24.78 -17.56 6.01
C HIS A 66 25.45 -16.62 7.01
N THR A 67 26.15 -15.59 6.52
CA THR A 67 26.85 -14.62 7.37
C THR A 67 26.16 -13.25 7.39
N ALA A 68 26.38 -12.47 8.45
CA ALA A 68 25.83 -11.11 8.54
C ALA A 68 26.26 -10.20 7.36
N PRO A 69 27.54 -10.20 6.92
CA PRO A 69 27.97 -9.44 5.74
C PRO A 69 27.28 -9.88 4.45
N GLU A 70 27.10 -11.18 4.23
CA GLU A 70 26.36 -11.70 3.05
C GLU A 70 24.91 -11.25 3.05
N ARG A 71 24.24 -11.26 4.22
CA ARG A 71 22.86 -10.77 4.36
C ARG A 71 22.78 -9.28 4.04
N ILE A 72 23.72 -8.48 4.52
CA ILE A 72 23.82 -7.05 4.21
C ILE A 72 24.06 -6.82 2.71
N ALA A 73 24.94 -7.61 2.09
CA ALA A 73 25.18 -7.57 0.65
C ALA A 73 23.94 -7.95 -0.16
N ALA A 74 23.19 -8.98 0.26
CA ALA A 74 21.93 -9.38 -0.37
C ALA A 74 20.88 -8.25 -0.30
N MET A 75 20.73 -7.61 0.87
CA MET A 75 19.87 -6.45 1.05
C MET A 75 20.29 -5.28 0.15
N SER A 76 21.58 -4.97 0.10
CA SER A 76 22.13 -3.93 -0.77
C SER A 76 21.86 -4.21 -2.26
N GLY A 77 22.06 -5.45 -2.70
CA GLY A 77 21.78 -5.87 -4.07
C GLY A 77 20.29 -5.80 -4.44
N LEU A 78 19.38 -6.11 -3.52
CA LEU A 78 17.94 -5.94 -3.70
C LEU A 78 17.56 -4.47 -3.83
N LEU A 79 18.08 -3.60 -2.95
CA LEU A 79 17.84 -2.17 -3.00
C LEU A 79 18.40 -1.53 -4.28
N ARG A 80 19.57 -1.97 -4.77
CA ARG A 80 20.10 -1.54 -6.07
C ARG A 80 19.18 -1.94 -7.23
N ARG A 81 18.65 -3.16 -7.23
CA ARG A 81 17.69 -3.59 -8.26
C ARG A 81 16.39 -2.77 -8.19
N ALA A 82 15.91 -2.45 -7.00
CA ALA A 82 14.75 -1.59 -6.81
C ALA A 82 15.02 -0.14 -7.23
N SER A 83 16.20 0.42 -6.92
CA SER A 83 16.57 1.78 -7.32
C SER A 83 16.61 1.95 -8.83
N ARG A 84 17.11 0.96 -9.57
CA ARG A 84 17.09 0.96 -11.05
C ARG A 84 15.72 1.06 -11.66
N ARG A 85 14.71 0.44 -11.03
CA ARG A 85 13.31 0.55 -11.49
C ARG A 85 12.75 1.95 -11.29
N ARG A 86 13.30 2.70 -10.32
CA ARG A 86 12.87 4.06 -10.02
C ARG A 86 13.61 5.11 -10.84
N ASP A 87 14.92 4.94 -11.02
CA ASP A 87 15.77 5.82 -11.83
C ASP A 87 16.91 4.99 -12.43
N ALA A 88 17.00 4.96 -13.77
CA ALA A 88 18.05 4.25 -14.49
C ALA A 88 19.46 4.81 -14.17
N ARG A 89 19.58 6.06 -13.73
CA ARG A 89 20.85 6.68 -13.35
C ARG A 89 21.32 6.27 -11.96
N ALA A 90 20.47 5.61 -11.16
CA ALA A 90 20.81 5.16 -9.81
C ALA A 90 22.01 4.20 -9.79
N ASP A 91 22.29 3.50 -10.88
CA ASP A 91 23.46 2.62 -11.02
C ASP A 91 24.81 3.35 -10.93
N ARG A 92 24.82 4.66 -11.18
CA ARG A 92 26.03 5.49 -11.10
C ARG A 92 26.29 6.02 -9.69
N LEU A 93 25.31 5.95 -8.80
CA LEU A 93 25.42 6.47 -7.45
C LEU A 93 26.17 5.47 -6.57
N GLN A 94 27.13 5.96 -5.79
CA GLN A 94 27.94 5.15 -4.87
C GLN A 94 28.03 5.84 -3.51
N GLY A 95 28.32 5.04 -2.47
CA GLY A 95 28.48 5.53 -1.10
C GLY A 95 27.30 6.38 -0.62
N ASP A 96 27.62 7.54 -0.06
CA ASP A 96 26.64 8.48 0.51
C ASP A 96 25.64 9.03 -0.53
N ASP A 97 26.04 9.18 -1.79
CA ASP A 97 25.12 9.65 -2.84
C ASP A 97 24.02 8.64 -3.12
N TRP A 98 24.36 7.35 -3.04
CA TRP A 98 23.37 6.28 -3.15
C TRP A 98 22.47 6.23 -1.92
N LEU A 99 23.00 6.38 -0.71
CA LEU A 99 22.17 6.43 0.51
C LEU A 99 21.21 7.62 0.50
N ARG A 100 21.67 8.80 0.04
CA ARG A 100 20.83 9.99 -0.14
C ARG A 100 19.72 9.75 -1.17
N PHE A 101 19.99 8.96 -2.21
CA PHE A 101 18.97 8.52 -3.14
C PHE A 101 17.96 7.56 -2.50
N LEU A 102 18.40 6.64 -1.64
CA LEU A 102 17.51 5.78 -0.87
C LEU A 102 16.58 6.58 0.05
N ASP A 103 17.02 7.71 0.59
CA ASP A 103 16.20 8.59 1.44
C ASP A 103 15.20 9.47 0.67
N ARG A 104 15.23 9.52 -0.68
CA ARG A 104 14.35 10.41 -1.45
C ARG A 104 12.85 10.14 -1.22
N GLY A 105 12.14 11.14 -0.72
CA GLY A 105 10.69 11.03 -0.46
C GLY A 105 10.36 10.31 0.84
N LEU A 106 11.35 10.09 1.71
CA LEU A 106 11.13 9.87 3.14
C LEU A 106 11.12 11.23 3.85
N GLU A 107 10.31 11.38 4.89
CA GLU A 107 10.28 12.59 5.71
C GLU A 107 11.57 12.74 6.54
N THR A 108 12.12 11.61 7.00
CA THR A 108 13.35 11.54 7.79
C THR A 108 14.40 10.67 7.09
N PRO A 109 15.67 11.11 7.01
CA PRO A 109 16.74 10.32 6.41
C PRO A 109 17.14 9.18 7.35
N VAL A 110 16.82 7.95 6.95
CA VAL A 110 17.12 6.72 7.73
C VAL A 110 18.30 5.95 7.16
N PHE A 111 18.67 6.21 5.90
CA PHE A 111 19.79 5.58 5.24
C PHE A 111 21.09 6.36 5.40
N LEU A 112 21.07 7.68 5.19
CA LEU A 112 22.24 8.53 5.30
C LEU A 112 22.63 8.84 6.75
N ALA A 113 21.65 9.01 7.65
CA ALA A 113 21.86 9.45 9.03
C ALA A 113 21.35 8.44 10.08
N GLY A 114 21.18 7.17 9.69
CA GLY A 114 20.57 6.15 10.54
C GLY A 114 21.12 4.75 10.29
N PRO A 115 20.33 3.70 10.61
CA PRO A 115 20.77 2.30 10.52
C PRO A 115 21.22 1.89 9.11
N GLY A 116 20.80 2.61 8.07
CA GLY A 116 21.19 2.30 6.69
C GLY A 116 22.64 2.63 6.36
N ARG A 117 23.37 3.34 7.24
CA ARG A 117 24.83 3.52 7.16
C ARG A 117 25.58 2.20 7.08
N LEU A 118 25.04 1.15 7.72
CA LEU A 118 25.57 -0.20 7.62
C LEU A 118 25.61 -0.74 6.18
N LEU A 119 24.85 -0.20 5.23
CA LEU A 119 24.97 -0.59 3.81
C LEU A 119 26.24 -0.03 3.15
N ALA A 120 26.73 1.12 3.61
CA ALA A 120 27.98 1.71 3.12
C ALA A 120 29.20 1.13 3.85
N GLU A 121 29.06 0.80 5.14
CA GLU A 121 30.16 0.35 6.01
C GLU A 121 30.25 -1.20 6.13
N GLY A 122 29.11 -1.88 6.08
CA GLY A 122 28.93 -3.25 6.57
C GLY A 122 29.32 -4.38 5.62
N GLY A 123 29.73 -4.07 4.39
CA GLY A 123 30.37 -5.08 3.52
C GLY A 123 31.71 -5.59 4.06
N PHE A 124 32.32 -4.86 5.00
CA PHE A 124 33.66 -5.13 5.52
C PHE A 124 33.70 -5.42 7.03
N ARG A 125 32.60 -5.25 7.78
CA ARG A 125 32.54 -5.61 9.21
C ARG A 125 32.13 -7.06 9.38
N ARG A 126 33.03 -7.85 9.96
CA ARG A 126 32.85 -9.29 10.20
C ARG A 126 31.83 -9.58 11.32
N GLU A 127 31.70 -8.67 12.28
CA GLU A 127 30.72 -8.71 13.36
C GLU A 127 29.88 -7.43 13.34
N VAL A 128 28.56 -7.58 13.35
CA VAL A 128 27.58 -6.49 13.39
C VAL A 128 26.65 -6.78 14.55
N ASP A 129 26.35 -5.77 15.36
CA ASP A 129 25.40 -5.90 16.47
C ASP A 129 24.04 -6.39 15.92
N PRO A 130 23.47 -7.47 16.49
CA PRO A 130 22.14 -7.96 16.11
C PRO A 130 21.06 -6.87 16.09
N ALA A 131 21.09 -5.92 17.01
CA ALA A 131 20.11 -4.83 17.08
C ALA A 131 20.24 -3.86 15.90
N GLU A 132 21.48 -3.52 15.50
CA GLU A 132 21.72 -2.66 14.34
C GLU A 132 21.36 -3.38 13.03
N TYR A 133 21.67 -4.67 12.94
CA TYR A 133 21.27 -5.51 11.81
C TYR A 133 19.75 -5.58 11.66
N GLU A 134 19.00 -5.80 12.74
CA GLU A 134 17.54 -5.84 12.70
C GLU A 134 16.93 -4.48 12.32
N ALA A 135 17.51 -3.39 12.83
CA ALA A 135 17.11 -2.04 12.44
C ALA A 135 17.33 -1.81 10.94
N LEU A 136 18.50 -2.19 10.41
CA LEU A 136 18.80 -2.14 8.98
C LEU A 136 17.81 -2.99 8.16
N ALA A 137 17.62 -4.25 8.54
CA ALA A 137 16.78 -5.19 7.81
C ALA A 137 15.34 -4.68 7.72
N ARG A 138 14.83 -4.05 8.79
CA ARG A 138 13.50 -3.45 8.83
C ARG A 138 13.36 -2.29 7.84
N ILE A 139 14.28 -1.31 7.88
CA ILE A 139 14.21 -0.15 6.97
C ILE A 139 14.46 -0.55 5.52
N ALA A 140 15.38 -1.49 5.26
CA ALA A 140 15.68 -1.99 3.93
C ALA A 140 14.48 -2.73 3.33
N ARG A 141 13.82 -3.60 4.11
CA ARG A 141 12.60 -4.30 3.71
C ARG A 141 11.49 -3.30 3.39
N GLN A 142 11.22 -2.36 4.30
CA GLN A 142 10.16 -1.35 4.07
C GLN A 142 10.41 -0.56 2.79
N ARG A 143 11.65 -0.11 2.58
CA ARG A 143 12.01 0.68 1.40
C ARG A 143 11.92 -0.13 0.10
N PHE A 144 12.41 -1.36 0.10
CA PHE A 144 12.31 -2.27 -1.04
C PHE A 144 10.85 -2.50 -1.45
N LEU A 145 9.96 -2.77 -0.48
CA LEU A 145 8.54 -2.98 -0.76
C LEU A 145 7.87 -1.73 -1.30
N ASP A 146 8.21 -0.57 -0.73
CA ASP A 146 7.65 0.72 -1.17
C ASP A 146 7.90 0.96 -2.66
N TRP A 147 9.13 0.72 -3.12
CA TRP A 147 9.51 0.89 -4.53
C TRP A 147 9.04 -0.22 -5.46
N MET A 148 8.83 -1.45 -4.96
CA MET A 148 8.38 -2.57 -5.78
C MET A 148 6.86 -2.67 -5.89
N THR A 149 6.11 -2.02 -4.98
CA THR A 149 4.65 -2.12 -4.91
C THR A 149 3.90 -0.86 -5.31
N ARG A 150 4.55 0.32 -5.27
CA ARG A 150 4.05 1.55 -5.90
C ARG A 150 4.24 1.50 -7.43
#